data_AF-A0A538DF33-F1
#
_entry.id   AF-A0A538DF33-F1
#
_cell.length_a   1.000
_cell.length_b   1.000
_cell.length_c   1.000
_cell.angle_alpha   90.00
_cell.angle_beta   90.00
_cell.angle_gamma   90.00
#
_symmetry.space_group_name_H-M   'P 1'
#
loop_
_entity.id
_entity.type
_entity.pdbx_description
1 polymer ?
#
loop_
_entity_poly.entity_id
_entity_poly.type
_entity_poly.pdbx_seq_one_letter_code
_entity_poly.pdbx_strand_id
1 'polypeptide(L)' 'MGRTERRHALRKGPTIRRGARVGAGAVLCPGVEIGEEAFVGAGAVVVGDVPARVVVVGNPARVLREVPPEEVSPD' A
#
# COMPACT_ATOMS: atom_id res chain seq x y z
N MET A 1 -13.43 16.05 -4.11
CA MET A 1 -13.33 15.19 -5.32
C MET A 1 -14.33 15.69 -6.36
N GLY A 2 -13.95 15.96 -7.61
CA GLY A 2 -14.90 16.53 -8.59
C GLY A 2 -15.96 15.51 -9.03
N ARG A 3 -17.17 16.01 -9.33
CA ARG A 3 -18.35 15.21 -9.72
C ARG A 3 -18.62 15.24 -11.23
N THR A 4 -17.61 15.60 -12.02
CA THR A 4 -17.74 15.67 -13.49
C THR A 4 -17.39 14.33 -14.13
N GLU A 5 -18.01 14.03 -15.28
CA GLU A 5 -17.72 12.82 -16.06
C GLU A 5 -16.23 12.66 -16.39
N ARG A 6 -15.55 13.76 -16.77
CA ARG A 6 -14.10 13.77 -16.99
C ARG A 6 -13.31 13.31 -15.76
N ARG A 7 -13.74 13.65 -14.54
CA ARG A 7 -13.07 13.21 -13.31
C ARG A 7 -13.39 11.75 -12.95
N HIS A 8 -14.55 11.23 -13.36
CA HIS A 8 -14.90 9.82 -13.13
C HIS A 8 -13.93 8.89 -13.89
N ALA A 9 -13.60 9.24 -15.13
CA ALA A 9 -12.65 8.48 -15.96
C ALA A 9 -11.21 8.43 -15.40
N LEU A 10 -10.86 9.29 -14.44
CA LEU A 10 -9.52 9.38 -13.85
C LEU A 10 -9.43 8.69 -12.47
N ARG A 11 -10.52 8.06 -11.98
CA ARG A 11 -10.52 7.38 -10.68
C ARG A 11 -9.68 6.11 -10.76
N LYS A 12 -8.55 6.10 -10.04
CA LYS A 12 -7.70 4.92 -9.87
C LYS A 12 -7.62 4.55 -8.39
N GLY A 13 -8.14 3.39 -8.02
CA GLY A 13 -7.94 2.84 -6.68
C GLY A 13 -6.48 2.41 -6.45
N PRO A 14 -6.07 2.18 -5.20
CA PRO A 14 -4.80 1.51 -4.93
C PRO A 14 -4.85 0.07 -5.47
N THR A 15 -3.70 -0.44 -5.91
CA THR A 15 -3.52 -1.84 -6.29
C THR A 15 -2.78 -2.58 -5.17
N ILE A 16 -3.36 -3.64 -4.65
CA ILE A 16 -2.78 -4.47 -3.60
C ILE A 16 -2.36 -5.80 -4.24
N ARG A 17 -1.07 -6.08 -4.29
CA ARG A 17 -0.53 -7.32 -4.87
C ARG A 17 -0.78 -8.52 -3.95
N ARG A 18 -0.50 -9.72 -4.46
CA ARG A 18 -0.65 -10.99 -3.72
C ARG A 18 0.12 -10.93 -2.41
N GLY A 19 -0.47 -11.46 -1.33
CA GLY A 19 0.17 -11.54 -0.01
C GLY A 19 0.40 -10.20 0.69
N ALA A 20 0.14 -9.06 0.02
CA ALA A 20 0.28 -7.76 0.65
C ALA A 20 -0.76 -7.58 1.76
N ARG A 21 -0.32 -7.00 2.87
CA ARG A 21 -1.10 -6.83 4.10
C ARG A 21 -1.24 -5.36 4.42
N VAL A 22 -2.44 -4.94 4.80
CA VAL A 22 -2.74 -3.56 5.16
C VAL A 22 -3.22 -3.50 6.61
N GLY A 23 -2.44 -2.85 7.45
CA GLY A 23 -2.72 -2.66 8.86
C GLY A 23 -3.94 -1.77 9.10
N ALA A 24 -4.56 -1.94 10.26
CA ALA A 24 -5.76 -1.20 10.63
C ALA A 24 -5.55 0.32 10.56
N GLY A 25 -6.52 1.03 9.97
CA GLY A 25 -6.49 2.49 9.86
C GLY A 25 -5.43 3.06 8.91
N ALA A 26 -4.75 2.24 8.11
CA ALA A 26 -3.86 2.74 7.06
C ALA A 26 -4.67 3.46 5.95
N VAL A 27 -4.08 4.50 5.38
CA VAL A 27 -4.64 5.29 4.28
C VAL A 27 -3.75 5.11 3.05
N LEU A 28 -4.33 4.63 1.95
CA LEU A 28 -3.64 4.46 0.67
C LEU A 28 -4.11 5.54 -0.31
N CYS A 29 -3.17 6.35 -0.82
CA CYS A 29 -3.50 7.34 -1.84
C CYS A 29 -3.98 6.67 -3.15
N PRO A 30 -4.87 7.32 -3.92
CA PRO A 30 -5.29 6.81 -5.22
C PRO A 30 -4.11 6.51 -6.15
N GLY A 31 -4.16 5.35 -6.80
CA GLY A 31 -3.22 4.98 -7.85
C GLY A 31 -1.89 4.37 -7.42
N VAL A 32 -1.60 4.32 -6.11
CA VAL A 32 -0.42 3.63 -5.57
C VAL A 32 -0.53 2.12 -5.70
N GLU A 33 0.62 1.47 -5.78
CA GLU A 33 0.76 0.02 -5.78
C GLU A 33 1.44 -0.46 -4.50
N ILE A 34 0.85 -1.46 -3.85
CA ILE A 34 1.44 -2.17 -2.71
C ILE A 34 2.01 -3.48 -3.23
N GLY A 35 3.34 -3.59 -3.23
CA GLY A 35 4.09 -4.73 -3.74
C GLY A 35 3.76 -6.04 -3.03
N GLU A 36 4.08 -7.15 -3.70
CA GLU A 36 3.81 -8.51 -3.22
C GLU A 36 4.41 -8.74 -1.83
N GLU A 37 3.64 -9.37 -0.95
CA GLU A 37 4.04 -9.71 0.43
C GLU A 37 4.40 -8.51 1.33
N ALA A 38 4.29 -7.28 0.83
CA ALA A 38 4.57 -6.07 1.60
C ALA A 38 3.59 -5.89 2.76
N PHE A 39 4.04 -5.24 3.83
CA PHE A 39 3.20 -4.93 4.98
C PHE A 39 3.12 -3.42 5.20
N VAL A 40 1.91 -2.87 5.07
CA VAL A 40 1.62 -1.49 5.46
C VAL A 40 1.21 -1.49 6.92
N GLY A 41 2.00 -0.87 7.79
CA GLY A 41 1.72 -0.79 9.21
C GLY A 41 0.43 -0.02 9.52
N ALA A 42 -0.13 -0.27 10.71
CA ALA A 42 -1.33 0.43 11.18
C ALA A 42 -1.15 1.96 11.18
N GLY A 43 -2.18 2.68 10.75
CA GLY A 43 -2.18 4.14 10.68
C GLY A 43 -1.23 4.77 9.66
N ALA A 44 -0.54 3.98 8.81
CA ALA A 44 0.37 4.52 7.82
C ALA A 44 -0.36 5.27 6.70
N VAL A 45 0.25 6.33 6.16
CA VAL A 45 -0.29 7.11 5.02
C VAL A 45 0.61 6.92 3.81
N VAL A 46 0.19 6.06 2.89
CA VAL A 46 0.96 5.66 1.71
C VAL A 46 0.70 6.62 0.56
N VAL A 47 1.71 7.43 0.24
CA VAL A 47 1.66 8.49 -0.79
C VAL A 47 2.40 8.11 -2.09
N GLY A 48 2.96 6.91 -2.16
CA GLY A 48 3.69 6.38 -3.32
C GLY A 48 3.78 4.86 -3.26
N ASP A 49 4.30 4.25 -4.31
CA ASP A 49 4.36 2.79 -4.41
C ASP A 49 5.25 2.17 -3.33
N VAL A 50 4.84 1.00 -2.84
CA VAL A 50 5.54 0.23 -1.82
C VAL A 50 6.20 -0.97 -2.51
N PRO A 51 7.53 -1.14 -2.39
CA PRO A 51 8.23 -2.32 -2.90
C PRO A 51 7.67 -3.64 -2.35
N ALA A 52 7.96 -4.75 -3.02
CA ALA A 52 7.64 -6.08 -2.50
C ALA A 52 8.45 -6.40 -1.23
N ARG A 53 7.89 -7.23 -0.35
CA ARG A 53 8.55 -7.78 0.85
C ARG A 53 9.18 -6.73 1.78
N VAL A 54 8.60 -5.52 1.85
CA VAL A 54 9.01 -4.51 2.84
C VAL A 54 7.87 -4.13 3.78
N VAL A 55 8.24 -3.70 4.98
CA VAL A 55 7.35 -3.10 5.96
C VAL A 55 7.45 -1.58 5.84
N VAL A 56 6.33 -0.90 5.62
CA VAL A 56 6.25 0.57 5.63
C VAL A 56 5.39 1.08 6.78
N VAL A 57 5.79 2.18 7.41
CA VAL A 57 5.07 2.79 8.54
C VAL A 57 5.11 4.32 8.48
N GLY A 58 4.21 4.97 9.21
CA GLY A 58 4.21 6.42 9.43
C GLY A 58 3.41 7.24 8.42
N ASN A 59 3.42 8.55 8.62
CA ASN A 59 2.79 9.54 7.75
C ASN A 59 3.79 10.67 7.46
N PRO A 60 4.36 10.75 6.23
CA PRO A 60 4.15 9.83 5.11
C PRO A 60 4.84 8.47 5.35
N ALA A 61 4.29 7.40 4.76
CA ALA A 61 4.82 6.05 4.92
C ALA A 61 6.26 5.95 4.39
N ARG A 62 7.15 5.30 5.14
CA ARG A 62 8.55 5.04 4.80
C ARG A 62 8.90 3.59 5.11
N VAL A 63 9.84 3.04 4.36
CA VAL A 63 10.39 1.70 4.62
C VAL A 63 11.02 1.70 6.00
N LEU A 64 10.57 0.77 6.85
CA LEU A 64 11.13 0.51 8.16
C LEU A 64 12.18 -0.60 8.09
N ARG A 65 11.81 -1.71 7.44
CA ARG A 65 12.61 -2.94 7.32
C ARG A 65 12.04 -3.85 6.24
N GLU A 66 12.75 -4.93 5.94
CA GLU A 66 12.21 -6.04 5.15
C GLU A 66 11.21 -6.87 5.96
N VAL A 67 10.31 -7.57 5.27
CA VAL A 67 9.42 -8.57 5.85
C VAL A 67 10.25 -9.81 6.18
N PRO A 68 10.13 -10.39 7.40
CA PRO A 68 10.92 -11.54 7.78
C PRO A 68 10.57 -12.75 6.91
N PRO A 69 11.54 -13.61 6.53
CA PRO A 69 11.28 -14.75 5.66
C PRO A 69 10.16 -15.68 6.16
N GLU A 70 10.01 -15.82 7.48
CA GLU A 70 8.97 -16.61 8.14
C GLU A 70 7.55 -16.03 8.01
N GLU A 71 7.42 -14.75 7.64
CA GLU A 71 6.14 -14.07 7.41
C GLU A 71 5.79 -13.97 5.91
N VAL A 72 6.63 -14.50 5.01
CA VAL A 72 6.39 -14.52 3.57
C VAL A 72 5.70 -15.84 3.19
N SER A 73 4.67 -15.80 2.35
CA SER A 73 4.03 -17.04 1.87
C SER A 73 5.04 -17.92 1.12
N PRO A 74 5.02 -19.26 1.32
CA PRO A 74 5.89 -20.19 0.59
C PRO A 74 5.43 -20.47 -0.86
N ASP A 75 4.30 -19.89 -1.29
CA ASP A 75 3.66 -20.10 -2.60
C ASP A 75 4.41 -19.47 -3.79
#